data_AF-A0A6V7LPG6-F1
#
_entry.id   AF-A0A6V7LPG6-F1
#
_cell.length_a   1.000
_cell.length_b   1.000
_cell.length_c   1.000
_cell.angle_alpha   90.00
_cell.angle_beta   90.00
_cell.angle_gamma   90.00
#
_symmetry.space_group_name_H-M   'P 1'
#
loop_
_entity.id
_entity.type
_entity.pdbx_description
1 polymer ?
#
loop_
_entity_poly.entity_id
_entity_poly.type
_entity_poly.pdbx_seq_one_letter_code
_entity_poly.pdbx_strand_id
1 'polypeptide(L)'
;WYFSVRDDDPQLYEETYGWMPPVWIALYFAAFNIGLGPIMWSILGDVLPTVIKTLGTTYMATFNWLLSLIATLTFGELAEYLGVSKTMWLFGGFSCFGAILCGAFVRDTKGKSLAQIQDEYSIDTSQGDT
;
A
#
# COMPACT_ATOMS: atom_id res chain seq x y z
N TRP A 1 26.95 -7.70 4.97
CA TRP A 1 27.40 -6.82 6.05
C TRP A 1 26.43 -6.85 7.23
N TYR A 2 25.21 -6.28 7.16
CA TYR A 2 24.28 -6.30 8.31
C TYR A 2 23.98 -7.73 8.81
N PHE A 3 23.61 -8.64 7.90
CA PHE A 3 23.34 -10.04 8.24
C PHE A 3 24.60 -10.85 8.56
N SER A 4 25.76 -10.49 8.02
CA SER A 4 27.02 -11.19 8.33
C SER A 4 27.54 -10.83 9.72
N VAL A 5 27.43 -9.56 10.13
CA VAL A 5 27.81 -9.10 11.49
C VAL A 5 26.92 -9.74 12.55
N ARG A 6 25.64 -9.99 12.24
CA ARG A 6 24.74 -10.74 13.14
C ARG A 6 25.18 -12.19 13.35
N ASP A 7 25.62 -12.86 12.28
CA ASP A 7 25.97 -14.28 12.31
C ASP A 7 27.40 -14.53 12.85
N ASP A 8 28.32 -13.57 12.67
CA ASP A 8 29.71 -13.66 13.15
C ASP A 8 29.87 -13.31 14.65
N ASP A 9 29.18 -12.27 15.15
CA ASP A 9 29.26 -11.83 16.56
C ASP A 9 27.89 -11.35 17.11
N PRO A 10 27.01 -12.28 17.56
CA PRO A 10 25.65 -11.95 17.97
C PRO A 10 25.56 -11.00 19.18
N GLN A 11 26.54 -11.02 20.10
CA GLN A 11 26.56 -10.12 21.26
C GLN A 11 26.85 -8.66 20.86
N LEU A 12 27.81 -8.44 19.95
CA LEU A 12 28.13 -7.11 19.43
C LEU A 12 26.95 -6.54 18.61
N TYR A 13 26.26 -7.42 17.88
CA TYR A 13 25.05 -7.09 17.12
C TYR A 13 23.93 -6.57 18.01
N GLU A 14 23.59 -7.27 19.09
CA GLU A 14 22.50 -6.83 19.98
C GLU A 14 22.84 -5.51 20.68
N GLU A 15 24.09 -5.34 21.11
CA GLU A 15 24.53 -4.13 21.82
C GLU A 15 24.61 -2.89 20.90
N THR A 16 25.07 -3.06 19.65
CA THR A 16 25.32 -1.92 18.74
C THR A 16 24.21 -1.69 17.71
N TYR A 17 23.58 -2.75 17.20
CA TYR A 17 22.66 -2.70 16.04
C TYR A 17 21.23 -3.19 16.33
N GLY A 18 20.95 -3.71 17.53
CA GLY A 18 19.62 -4.23 17.90
C GLY A 18 18.48 -3.20 17.80
N TRP A 19 18.80 -1.91 17.95
CA TRP A 19 17.83 -0.80 17.81
C TRP A 19 17.45 -0.51 16.35
N MET A 20 18.26 -0.94 15.39
CA MET A 20 18.12 -0.54 13.99
C MET A 20 16.86 -1.14 13.34
N PRO A 21 16.58 -2.47 13.40
CA PRO A 21 15.38 -3.06 12.83
C PRO A 21 14.05 -2.45 13.28
N PRO A 22 13.77 -2.30 14.60
CA PRO A 22 12.48 -1.75 15.03
C PRO A 22 12.30 -0.30 14.61
N VAL A 23 13.37 0.50 14.56
CA VAL A 23 13.30 1.89 14.08
C VAL A 23 12.95 1.96 12.59
N TRP A 24 13.57 1.15 11.74
CA TRP A 24 13.24 1.11 10.31
C TRP A 24 11.82 0.63 10.05
N ILE A 25 11.37 -0.39 10.80
CA ILE A 25 9.99 -0.88 10.72
C ILE A 25 9.01 0.22 11.16
N ALA A 26 9.27 0.90 12.28
CA ALA A 26 8.43 1.99 12.77
C ALA A 26 8.36 3.15 11.77
N LEU A 27 9.49 3.55 11.17
CA LEU A 27 9.54 4.60 10.16
C LEU A 27 8.74 4.20 8.90
N TYR A 28 8.86 2.94 8.46
CA TYR A 28 8.07 2.40 7.36
C TYR A 28 6.57 2.48 7.66
N PHE A 29 6.14 2.02 8.84
CA PHE A 29 4.74 2.11 9.25
C PHE A 29 4.25 3.56 9.37
N ALA A 30 5.06 4.47 9.91
CA ALA A 30 4.72 5.88 9.99
C ALA A 30 4.53 6.50 8.60
N ALA A 31 5.46 6.26 7.67
CA ALA A 31 5.35 6.72 6.29
C ALA A 31 4.14 6.12 5.57
N PHE A 32 3.86 4.84 5.79
CA PHE A 32 2.68 4.16 5.24
C PHE A 32 1.36 4.75 5.76
N ASN A 33 1.29 5.05 7.06
CA ASN A 33 0.10 5.65 7.68
C ASN A 33 -0.11 7.11 7.29
N ILE A 34 0.95 7.86 6.95
CA ILE A 34 0.81 9.25 6.46
C ILE A 34 0.41 9.28 4.98
N GLY A 35 0.91 8.35 4.18
CA GLY A 35 0.64 8.27 2.74
C GLY A 35 -0.54 7.37 2.40
N LEU A 36 -0.28 6.06 2.34
CA LEU A 36 -1.20 5.07 1.76
C LEU A 36 -2.50 4.89 2.54
N GLY A 37 -2.49 5.03 3.87
CA GLY A 37 -3.71 4.91 4.68
C GLY A 37 -4.78 5.94 4.31
N PRO A 38 -4.65 7.20 4.74
CA PRO A 38 -5.67 8.21 4.57
C PRO A 38 -5.91 8.59 3.11
N ILE A 39 -4.88 8.55 2.25
CA ILE A 39 -5.02 8.94 0.83
C ILE A 39 -5.84 7.90 0.07
N MET A 40 -5.58 6.59 0.23
CA MET A 40 -6.33 5.55 -0.48
C MET A 40 -7.80 5.54 -0.05
N TRP A 41 -8.07 5.65 1.25
CA TRP A 41 -9.45 5.68 1.76
C TRP A 41 -10.18 6.97 1.39
N SER A 42 -9.50 8.12 1.34
CA SER A 42 -10.11 9.38 0.91
C SER A 42 -10.43 9.40 -0.58
N ILE A 43 -9.54 8.88 -1.44
CA ILE A 43 -9.80 8.76 -2.88
C ILE A 43 -10.97 7.81 -3.15
N LEU A 44 -11.06 6.67 -2.44
CA LEU A 44 -12.25 5.81 -2.48
C LEU A 44 -13.52 6.55 -2.08
N GLY A 45 -13.38 7.50 -1.17
CA GLY A 45 -14.45 8.35 -0.67
C GLY A 45 -14.99 9.33 -1.70
N ASP A 46 -14.10 9.88 -2.52
CA ASP A 46 -14.35 10.96 -3.48
C ASP A 46 -14.66 10.45 -4.91
N VAL A 47 -14.17 9.27 -5.28
CA VAL A 47 -14.33 8.70 -6.65
C VAL A 47 -15.63 7.94 -6.84
N LEU A 48 -16.23 7.41 -5.77
CA LEU A 48 -17.37 6.50 -5.87
C LEU A 48 -18.71 7.17 -5.52
N PRO A 49 -19.74 7.07 -6.38
CA PRO A 49 -21.10 7.45 -6.02
C PRO A 49 -21.58 6.63 -4.80
N THR A 50 -22.31 7.27 -3.90
CA THR A 50 -22.69 6.77 -2.57
C THR A 50 -23.35 5.38 -2.59
N VAL A 51 -24.00 5.03 -3.71
CA VAL A 51 -24.70 3.75 -3.93
C VAL A 51 -23.73 2.57 -4.12
N ILE A 52 -22.60 2.76 -4.79
CA ILE A 52 -21.62 1.68 -5.08
C ILE A 52 -20.38 1.75 -4.20
N LYS A 53 -20.23 2.84 -3.42
CA LYS A 53 -19.10 3.08 -2.53
C LYS A 53 -18.78 1.88 -1.64
N THR A 54 -19.78 1.35 -0.94
CA THR A 54 -19.61 0.20 -0.01
C THR A 54 -19.18 -1.08 -0.73
N LEU A 55 -19.71 -1.34 -1.93
CA LEU A 55 -19.32 -2.52 -2.71
C LEU A 55 -17.88 -2.36 -3.23
N GLY A 56 -17.57 -1.22 -3.83
CA GLY A 56 -16.23 -0.91 -4.33
C GLY A 56 -15.17 -0.99 -3.22
N THR A 57 -15.40 -0.36 -2.07
CA THR A 57 -14.47 -0.40 -0.94
C THR A 57 -14.25 -1.82 -0.42
N THR A 58 -15.29 -2.65 -0.41
CA THR A 58 -15.21 -4.05 0.05
C THR A 58 -14.41 -4.91 -0.92
N TYR A 59 -14.62 -4.77 -2.24
CA TYR A 59 -13.81 -5.48 -3.24
C TYR A 59 -12.33 -5.10 -3.16
N MET A 60 -12.05 -3.80 -3.03
CA MET A 60 -10.67 -3.30 -2.90
C MET A 60 -10.01 -3.78 -1.61
N ALA A 61 -10.72 -3.74 -0.49
CA ALA A 61 -10.23 -4.30 0.77
C ALA A 61 -9.97 -5.80 0.63
N THR A 62 -10.91 -6.56 0.06
CA THR A 62 -10.77 -8.01 -0.14
C THR A 62 -9.55 -8.33 -1.00
N PHE A 63 -9.34 -7.60 -2.10
CA PHE A 63 -8.17 -7.77 -2.95
C PHE A 63 -6.86 -7.43 -2.22
N ASN A 64 -6.84 -6.36 -1.42
CA ASN A 64 -5.70 -6.00 -0.58
C ASN A 64 -5.35 -7.10 0.45
N TRP A 65 -6.37 -7.62 1.14
CA TRP A 65 -6.19 -8.72 2.10
C TRP A 65 -5.74 -10.01 1.41
N LEU A 66 -6.28 -10.30 0.22
CA LEU A 66 -5.88 -11.45 -0.57
C LEU A 66 -4.41 -11.37 -1.01
N LEU A 67 -3.97 -10.21 -1.50
CA LEU A 67 -2.57 -9.97 -1.82
C LEU A 67 -1.68 -10.12 -0.59
N SER A 68 -2.13 -9.61 0.57
CA SER A 68 -1.40 -9.73 1.84
C SER A 68 -1.26 -11.20 2.27
N LEU A 69 -2.29 -12.02 2.06
CA LEU A 69 -2.23 -13.46 2.30
C LEU A 69 -1.25 -14.16 1.35
N ILE A 70 -1.33 -13.89 0.05
CA ILE A 70 -0.41 -14.46 -0.94
C ILE A 70 1.04 -14.10 -0.61
N ALA A 71 1.29 -12.85 -0.25
CA ALA A 71 2.60 -12.37 0.18
C ALA A 71 3.10 -13.13 1.42
N THR A 72 2.23 -13.34 2.41
CA THR A 72 2.58 -14.07 3.65
C THR A 72 2.92 -15.53 3.37
N LEU A 73 2.13 -16.21 2.52
CA LEU A 73 2.37 -17.60 2.13
C LEU A 73 3.67 -17.75 1.32
N THR A 74 3.90 -16.83 0.39
CA THR A 74 5.08 -16.85 -0.47
C THR A 74 6.34 -16.48 0.30
N PHE A 75 6.25 -15.60 1.30
CA PHE A 75 7.40 -15.18 2.11
C PHE A 75 8.05 -16.33 2.85
N GLY A 76 7.27 -17.25 3.43
CA GLY A 76 7.80 -18.43 4.14
C GLY A 76 8.64 -19.32 3.23
N GLU A 77 8.06 -19.73 2.10
CA GLU A 77 8.73 -20.56 1.09
C GLU A 77 9.99 -19.88 0.52
N LEU A 78 9.92 -18.58 0.21
CA LEU A 78 11.07 -17.83 -0.30
C LEU A 78 12.16 -17.65 0.77
N ALA A 79 11.79 -17.45 2.03
CA ALA A 79 12.76 -17.31 3.12
C ALA A 79 13.55 -18.61 3.35
N GLU A 80 12.92 -19.77 3.22
CA GLU A 80 13.58 -21.07 3.31
C GLU A 80 14.47 -21.36 2.10
N TYR A 81 14.03 -21.02 0.88
CA TYR A 81 14.76 -21.37 -0.34
C TYR A 81 15.89 -20.39 -0.71
N LEU A 82 15.67 -19.07 -0.54
CA LEU A 82 16.61 -18.01 -0.95
C LEU A 82 17.40 -17.40 0.21
N GLY A 83 16.96 -17.65 1.46
CA GLY A 83 17.49 -17.03 2.66
C GLY A 83 16.90 -15.64 2.92
N VAL A 84 16.70 -15.33 4.20
CA VAL A 84 16.03 -14.12 4.71
C VAL A 84 16.58 -12.82 4.10
N SER A 85 17.90 -12.74 3.90
CA SER A 85 18.53 -11.53 3.36
C SER A 85 18.08 -11.22 1.92
N LYS A 86 17.94 -12.23 1.05
CA LYS A 86 17.52 -12.01 -0.34
C LYS A 86 16.02 -11.74 -0.43
N THR A 87 15.23 -12.45 0.38
CA THR A 87 13.78 -12.28 0.45
C THR A 87 13.39 -10.87 0.91
N MET A 88 14.09 -10.30 1.90
CA MET A 88 13.84 -8.91 2.33
C MET A 88 14.16 -7.88 1.23
N TRP A 89 15.24 -8.07 0.47
CA TRP A 89 15.57 -7.16 -0.64
C TRP A 89 14.55 -7.24 -1.78
N LEU A 90 14.07 -8.44 -2.12
CA LEU A 90 13.03 -8.62 -3.13
C LEU A 90 11.71 -7.97 -2.72
N PHE A 91 11.26 -8.21 -1.50
CA PHE A 91 10.03 -7.60 -0.97
C PHE A 91 10.17 -6.08 -0.84
N GLY A 92 11.29 -5.58 -0.32
CA GLY A 92 11.56 -4.15 -0.22
C GLY A 92 11.60 -3.48 -1.60
N GLY A 93 12.19 -4.12 -2.60
CA GLY A 93 12.19 -3.65 -3.99
C GLY A 93 10.78 -3.61 -4.58
N PHE A 94 9.97 -4.65 -4.36
CA PHE A 94 8.59 -4.70 -4.82
C PHE A 94 7.72 -3.62 -4.15
N SER A 95 7.88 -3.40 -2.84
CA SER A 95 7.21 -2.30 -2.12
C SER A 95 7.62 -0.93 -2.64
N CYS A 96 8.91 -0.71 -2.92
CA CYS A 96 9.40 0.55 -3.50
C CYS A 96 8.84 0.78 -4.90
N PHE A 97 8.85 -0.25 -5.75
CA PHE A 97 8.27 -0.20 -7.08
C PHE A 97 6.76 0.10 -7.02
N GLY A 98 6.02 -0.57 -6.13
CA GLY A 98 4.60 -0.30 -5.89
C GLY A 98 4.36 1.14 -5.41
N ALA A 99 5.22 1.67 -4.53
CA ALA A 99 5.15 3.05 -4.07
C ALA A 99 5.42 4.06 -5.19
N ILE A 100 6.38 3.80 -6.08
CA ILE A 100 6.68 4.63 -7.25
C ILE A 100 5.51 4.61 -8.23
N LEU A 101 4.96 3.43 -8.54
CA LEU A 101 3.78 3.30 -9.38
C LEU A 101 2.59 4.03 -8.77
N CYS A 102 2.30 3.83 -7.48
CA CYS A 102 1.26 4.59 -6.78
C CYS A 102 1.52 6.10 -6.90
N GLY A 103 2.73 6.58 -6.62
CA GLY A 103 3.07 7.99 -6.75
C GLY A 103 2.91 8.54 -8.16
N ALA A 104 3.22 7.75 -9.19
CA ALA A 104 3.05 8.14 -10.59
C ALA A 104 1.58 8.15 -11.01
N PHE A 105 0.83 7.07 -10.75
CA PHE A 105 -0.58 6.93 -11.11
C PHE A 105 -1.51 7.82 -10.27
N VAL A 106 -1.19 8.08 -8.99
CA VAL A 106 -1.96 9.01 -8.12
C VAL A 106 -1.72 10.48 -8.49
N ARG A 107 -0.58 10.83 -9.10
CA ARG A 107 -0.42 12.18 -9.66
C ARG A 107 -1.37 12.42 -10.84
N ASP A 108 -1.69 11.38 -11.60
CA ASP A 108 -2.64 11.47 -12.71
C ASP A 108 -4.09 11.68 -12.26
N THR A 109 -4.46 11.29 -11.04
CA THR A 109 -5.81 11.55 -10.49
C THR A 109 -5.98 12.93 -9.86
N LYS A 110 -4.90 13.66 -9.58
CA LYS A 110 -4.98 15.07 -9.10
C LYS A 110 -5.35 16.08 -10.20
N GLY A 111 -5.37 15.67 -11.48
CA GLY A 111 -5.54 16.57 -12.63
C GLY A 111 -6.91 16.58 -13.30
N LYS A 112 -7.82 15.68 -12.93
CA LYS A 112 -9.20 15.68 -13.44
C LYS A 112 -10.18 15.62 -12.29
N SER A 113 -10.73 16.79 -11.96
CA SER A 113 -11.83 16.91 -11.01
C SER A 113 -13.00 16.05 -11.49
N LEU A 114 -13.34 15.04 -10.71
CA LEU A 114 -14.63 14.34 -10.77
C LEU A 114 -15.83 15.30 -10.67
N ALA A 115 -15.61 16.55 -10.26
CA ALA A 115 -16.58 17.63 -10.37
C ALA A 115 -17.16 17.79 -11.80
N GLN A 116 -16.41 17.46 -12.86
CA GLN A 116 -16.94 17.50 -14.22
C GLN A 116 -17.76 16.26 -14.60
N ILE A 117 -17.48 15.09 -14.02
CA ILE A 117 -18.22 13.85 -14.35
C ILE A 117 -19.57 13.82 -13.63
N GLN A 118 -19.65 14.44 -12.46
CA GLN A 118 -20.88 14.50 -11.67
C GLN A 118 -21.87 15.55 -12.20
N ASP A 119 -21.38 16.66 -12.76
CA ASP A 119 -22.20 17.66 -13.47
C ASP A 119 -22.78 17.13 -14.79
N GLU A 120 -22.12 16.16 -15.45
CA GLU A 120 -22.63 15.56 -16.69
C GLU A 120 -23.69 14.47 -16.42
N TYR A 121 -23.74 13.91 -15.21
CA TYR A 121 -24.70 12.87 -14.83
C TYR A 121 -25.87 13.38 -13.97
N SER A 122 -25.81 14.62 -13.45
CA SER A 122 -26.92 15.23 -12.73
C SER A 122 -27.89 15.95 -13.68
N ILE A 123 -28.99 15.26 -13.96
CA ILE A 123 -30.33 15.82 -14.22
C ILE A 123 -30.57 16.36 -15.65
N ASP A 124 -30.97 15.44 -16.54
CA ASP A 124 -32.17 15.64 -17.35
C ASP A 124 -33.29 14.76 -16.76
N THR A 125 -33.91 15.22 -15.67
CA THR A 125 -35.18 14.65 -15.16
C THR A 125 -36.26 15.72 -15.09
N SER A 126 -36.27 16.66 -16.03
CA SER A 126 -37.36 17.62 -16.20
C SER A 126 -37.97 17.57 -17.60
N GLN A 127 -38.33 16.39 -18.09
CA GLN A 127 -39.31 16.29 -19.18
C GLN A 127 -40.40 15.28 -18.83
N GLY A 128 -41.13 15.64 -17.79
CA GLY A 128 -42.33 14.97 -17.32
C GLY A 128 -43.08 15.89 -16.38
N ASP A 129 -43.49 17.06 -16.89
CA ASP A 129 -44.62 17.84 -16.39
C ASP A 129 -44.86 19.04 -17.34
N THR A 130 -45.62 18.79 -18.41
CA THR A 130 -46.89 19.45 -18.81
C THR A 130 -47.35 18.85 -20.13
#